data_AF-A0A6M3LJJ6-F1
#
_entry.id   AF-A0A6M3LJJ6-F1
#
_cell.length_a   1.000
_cell.length_b   1.000
_cell.length_c   1.000
_cell.angle_alpha   90.00
_cell.angle_beta   90.00
_cell.angle_gamma   90.00
#
_symmetry.space_group_name_H-M   'P 1'
#
loop_
_entity.id
_entity.type
_entity.pdbx_description
1 polymer ?
#
loop_
_entity_poly.entity_id
_entity_poly.type
_entity_poly.pdbx_seq_one_letter_code
_entity_poly.pdbx_strand_id
1 'polypeptide(L)'
;MMNYGKIRKYAEDNNESDLTPSELDHVAMCMEHIQKWYYEDYPLGHFLTAVVHNDLINAVFHADDVNIRALKIYAYFLTWNLPADWREKALSKAWFK
;
A
#
# COMPACT_ATOMS: atom_id res chain seq x y z
N MET A 1 10.32 5.86 8.57
CA MET A 1 10.31 5.30 7.20
C MET A 1 11.22 4.08 7.13
N MET A 2 10.71 2.94 6.67
CA MET A 2 11.51 1.75 6.37
C MET A 2 12.30 1.97 5.07
N ASN A 3 13.51 1.43 4.97
CA ASN A 3 14.22 1.36 3.70
C ASN A 3 13.62 0.23 2.82
N TYR A 4 13.86 0.30 1.50
CA TYR A 4 13.30 -0.66 0.54
C TYR A 4 13.59 -2.12 0.90
N GLY A 5 14.81 -2.44 1.37
CA GLY A 5 15.16 -3.82 1.77
C GLY A 5 14.29 -4.35 2.91
N LYS A 6 13.97 -3.52 3.91
CA LYS A 6 13.04 -3.89 4.99
C LYS A 6 11.60 -4.02 4.48
N ILE A 7 11.17 -3.17 3.55
CA ILE A 7 9.84 -3.25 2.94
C ILE A 7 9.69 -4.54 2.14
N ARG A 8 10.71 -4.89 1.36
CA ARG A 8 10.71 -6.12 0.56
C ARG A 8 10.73 -7.37 1.42
N LYS A 9 11.49 -7.36 2.52
CA LYS A 9 11.43 -8.42 3.53
C LYS A 9 10.05 -8.51 4.19
N TYR A 10 9.42 -7.37 4.50
CA TYR A 10 8.06 -7.37 5.05
C TYR A 10 7.05 -8.00 4.07
N ALA A 11 7.15 -7.71 2.78
CA ALA A 11 6.31 -8.34 1.75
C ALA A 11 6.48 -9.88 1.77
N GLU A 12 7.71 -10.35 1.89
CA GLU A 12 8.04 -11.78 1.91
C GLU A 12 7.52 -12.47 3.17
N ASP A 13 7.77 -11.88 4.34
CA ASP A 13 7.35 -12.42 5.62
C ASP A 13 5.80 -12.50 5.75
N ASN A 14 5.07 -11.75 4.93
CA ASN A 14 3.59 -11.73 4.88
C ASN A 14 3.02 -12.32 3.59
N ASN A 15 3.81 -13.06 2.80
CA ASN A 15 3.38 -13.63 1.53
C ASN A 15 2.49 -14.88 1.72
N GLU A 16 1.20 -14.67 1.97
CA GLU A 16 0.23 -15.76 2.14
C GLU A 16 -0.34 -16.29 0.80
N SER A 17 0.00 -15.67 -0.33
CA SER A 17 -0.62 -15.93 -1.64
C SER A 17 0.36 -16.50 -2.66
N ASP A 18 1.49 -17.05 -2.21
CA ASP A 18 2.53 -17.63 -3.05
C ASP A 18 2.99 -16.70 -4.20
N LEU A 19 3.14 -15.41 -3.89
CA LEU A 19 3.71 -14.44 -4.84
C LEU A 19 5.15 -14.81 -5.17
N THR A 20 5.49 -14.75 -6.45
CA THR A 20 6.85 -14.93 -6.95
C THR A 20 7.77 -13.79 -6.50
N PRO A 21 9.11 -13.96 -6.57
CA PRO A 21 10.05 -12.91 -6.17
C PRO A 21 9.81 -11.57 -6.87
N SER A 22 9.49 -11.59 -8.17
CA SER A 22 9.22 -10.36 -8.96
C SER A 22 7.88 -9.72 -8.57
N GLU A 23 6.87 -10.51 -8.23
CA GLU A 23 5.60 -9.99 -7.74
C GLU A 23 5.78 -9.36 -6.35
N LEU A 24 6.62 -9.95 -5.49
CA LEU A 24 6.96 -9.36 -4.20
C LEU A 24 7.74 -8.04 -4.35
N ASP A 25 8.56 -7.89 -5.38
CA ASP A 25 9.21 -6.62 -5.70
C ASP A 25 8.18 -5.56 -6.12
N HIS A 26 7.16 -5.95 -6.90
CA HIS A 26 6.03 -5.07 -7.21
C HIS A 26 5.31 -4.64 -5.92
N VAL A 27 4.94 -5.59 -5.06
CA VAL A 27 4.24 -5.29 -3.80
C VAL A 27 5.07 -4.37 -2.90
N ALA A 28 6.39 -4.60 -2.82
CA ALA A 28 7.30 -3.76 -2.06
C ALA A 28 7.39 -2.33 -2.61
N MET A 29 7.43 -2.16 -3.93
CA MET A 29 7.36 -0.86 -4.60
C MET A 29 6.08 -0.10 -4.22
N CYS A 30 4.92 -0.77 -4.25
CA CYS A 30 3.65 -0.19 -3.85
C CYS A 30 3.66 0.28 -2.38
N MET A 31 4.22 -0.52 -1.47
CA MET A 31 4.37 -0.13 -0.06
C MET A 31 5.35 1.04 0.12
N GLU A 32 6.42 1.10 -0.68
CA GLU A 32 7.32 2.26 -0.69
C GLU A 32 6.57 3.53 -1.13
N HIS A 33 5.75 3.44 -2.18
CA HIS A 33 4.92 4.57 -2.64
C HIS A 33 3.94 5.02 -1.55
N ILE A 34 3.34 4.09 -0.79
CA ILE A 34 2.51 4.43 0.38
C ILE A 34 3.33 5.20 1.43
N GLN A 35 4.56 4.77 1.75
CA GLN A 35 5.40 5.54 2.69
C GLN A 35 5.74 6.93 2.15
N LYS A 36 6.14 7.03 0.88
CA LYS A 36 6.46 8.31 0.24
C LYS A 36 5.22 9.22 0.21
N TRP A 37 4.03 8.68 0.00
CA TRP A 37 2.79 9.45 0.09
C TRP A 37 2.60 10.03 1.48
N TYR A 38 2.86 9.23 2.50
CA TYR A 38 2.71 9.66 3.89
C TYR A 38 3.74 10.73 4.27
N TYR A 39 5.03 10.46 4.04
CA TYR A 39 6.15 11.28 4.52
C TYR A 39 6.58 12.42 3.57
N GLU A 40 6.32 12.29 2.27
CA GLU A 40 6.87 13.16 1.22
C GLU A 40 5.79 13.73 0.28
N ASP A 41 4.50 13.51 0.59
CA ASP A 41 3.37 13.91 -0.25
C ASP A 41 3.41 13.39 -1.69
N TYR A 42 4.07 12.24 -1.89
CA TYR A 42 4.15 11.56 -3.18
C TYR A 42 2.74 11.20 -3.74
N PRO A 43 2.48 11.46 -5.03
CA PRO A 43 1.19 11.17 -5.64
C PRO A 43 0.97 9.66 -5.82
N LEU A 44 -0.22 9.18 -5.47
CA LEU A 44 -0.60 7.77 -5.63
C LEU A 44 -1.46 7.57 -6.88
N GLY A 45 -1.30 6.41 -7.53
CA GLY A 45 -2.23 5.93 -8.55
C GLY A 45 -3.59 5.53 -7.94
N HIS A 46 -4.56 5.20 -8.81
CA HIS A 46 -5.94 4.89 -8.39
C HIS A 46 -6.04 3.75 -7.37
N PHE A 47 -5.33 2.65 -7.60
CA PHE A 47 -5.32 1.51 -6.68
C PHE A 47 -4.84 1.89 -5.28
N LEU A 48 -3.63 2.45 -5.16
CA LEU A 48 -3.06 2.81 -3.86
C LEU A 48 -3.83 3.95 -3.20
N THR A 49 -4.40 4.87 -3.99
CA THR A 49 -5.33 5.88 -3.49
C THR A 49 -6.52 5.21 -2.81
N ALA A 50 -7.19 4.25 -3.46
CA ALA A 50 -8.32 3.54 -2.85
C ALA A 50 -7.92 2.76 -1.59
N VAL A 51 -6.74 2.11 -1.61
CA VAL A 51 -6.18 1.39 -0.46
C VAL A 51 -5.98 2.32 0.75
N VAL A 52 -5.33 3.48 0.58
CA VAL A 52 -5.11 4.42 1.70
C VAL A 52 -6.39 5.15 2.13
N HIS A 53 -7.44 5.18 1.31
CA HIS A 53 -8.75 5.71 1.69
C HIS A 53 -9.68 4.65 2.30
N ASN A 54 -9.19 3.42 2.50
CA ASN A 54 -9.99 2.29 3.00
C ASN A 54 -11.27 2.05 2.15
N ASP A 55 -11.15 2.27 0.84
CA ASP A 55 -12.21 2.04 -0.14
C ASP A 55 -11.98 0.70 -0.84
N LEU A 56 -12.53 -0.37 -0.25
CA LEU A 56 -12.34 -1.73 -0.75
C LEU A 56 -12.87 -1.92 -2.17
N ILE A 57 -14.01 -1.30 -2.51
CA ILE A 57 -14.64 -1.47 -3.82
C ILE A 57 -13.72 -0.93 -4.91
N ASN A 58 -13.24 0.32 -4.75
CA ASN A 58 -12.33 0.91 -5.73
C ASN A 58 -10.95 0.25 -5.71
N ALA A 59 -10.47 -0.23 -4.56
CA ALA A 59 -9.22 -0.96 -4.48
C ALA A 59 -9.28 -2.25 -5.29
N VAL A 60 -10.37 -3.03 -5.17
CA VAL A 60 -10.56 -4.25 -5.97
C VAL A 60 -10.72 -3.93 -7.46
N PHE A 61 -11.46 -2.86 -7.80
CA PHE A 61 -11.71 -2.50 -9.19
C PHE A 61 -10.45 -2.02 -9.93
N HIS A 62 -9.52 -1.35 -9.24
CA HIS A 62 -8.29 -0.81 -9.83
C HIS A 62 -7.05 -1.70 -9.64
N ALA A 63 -7.17 -2.80 -8.90
CA ALA A 63 -6.06 -3.74 -8.72
C ALA A 63 -5.75 -4.50 -10.00
N ASP A 64 -4.46 -4.72 -10.26
CA ASP A 64 -4.03 -5.79 -11.15
C ASP A 64 -4.00 -7.15 -10.40
N ASP A 65 -3.70 -8.23 -11.12
CA ASP A 65 -3.71 -9.59 -10.58
C ASP A 65 -2.79 -9.78 -9.36
N VAL A 66 -1.67 -9.04 -9.30
CA VAL A 66 -0.71 -9.10 -8.20
C VAL A 66 -1.27 -8.36 -6.99
N ASN A 67 -1.72 -7.12 -7.20
CA ASN A 67 -2.26 -6.25 -6.18
C ASN A 67 -3.52 -6.84 -5.52
N ILE A 68 -4.35 -7.56 -6.28
CA ILE A 68 -5.55 -8.21 -5.76
C ILE A 68 -5.21 -9.31 -4.75
N ARG A 69 -4.17 -10.11 -5.05
CA ARG A 69 -3.65 -11.15 -4.17
C ARG A 69 -2.94 -10.55 -2.95
N ALA A 70 -2.35 -9.36 -3.11
CA ALA A 70 -1.61 -8.67 -2.06
C ALA A 70 -2.45 -7.73 -1.18
N LEU A 71 -3.77 -7.59 -1.39
CA LEU A 71 -4.64 -6.67 -0.65
C LEU A 71 -4.46 -6.73 0.88
N LYS A 72 -4.34 -7.94 1.42
CA LYS A 72 -4.14 -8.17 2.87
C LYS A 72 -2.80 -7.62 3.36
N ILE A 73 -1.74 -7.74 2.56
CA ILE A 73 -0.40 -7.22 2.89
C ILE A 73 -0.46 -5.71 3.03
N TYR A 74 -1.15 -5.01 2.13
CA TYR A 74 -1.29 -3.55 2.23
C TYR A 74 -2.08 -3.12 3.47
N ALA A 75 -3.16 -3.82 3.80
CA ALA A 75 -3.94 -3.53 5.01
C ALA A 75 -3.09 -3.67 6.28
N TYR A 76 -2.28 -4.73 6.38
CA TYR A 76 -1.35 -4.92 7.49
C TYR A 76 -0.24 -3.87 7.51
N PHE A 77 0.30 -3.53 6.34
CA PHE A 77 1.34 -2.51 6.23
C PHE A 77 0.85 -1.16 6.76
N LEU A 78 -0.33 -0.70 6.33
CA LEU A 78 -0.95 0.53 6.83
C LEU A 78 -1.21 0.48 8.33
N THR A 79 -1.69 -0.65 8.84
CA THR A 79 -2.07 -0.80 10.26
C THR A 79 -0.86 -0.77 11.19
N TRP A 80 0.25 -1.39 10.78
CA TRP A 80 1.37 -1.67 11.69
C TRP A 80 2.65 -0.90 11.39
N ASN A 81 2.80 -0.31 10.19
CA ASN A 81 4.04 0.34 9.78
C ASN A 81 3.88 1.84 9.45
N LEU A 82 2.66 2.34 9.25
CA LEU A 82 2.43 3.78 9.18
C LEU A 82 2.07 4.37 10.55
N PRO A 83 2.38 5.65 10.80
CA PRO A 83 1.87 6.37 11.97
C PRO A 83 0.34 6.39 12.01
N ALA A 84 -0.24 6.33 13.21
CA ALA A 84 -1.69 6.13 13.40
C ALA A 84 -2.57 7.18 12.68
N ASP A 85 -2.05 8.38 12.48
CA ASP A 85 -2.71 9.52 11.83
C ASP A 85 -2.75 9.44 10.29
N TRP A 86 -2.26 8.35 9.69
CA TRP A 86 -2.40 8.12 8.25
C TRP A 86 -3.86 8.17 7.78
N ARG A 87 -4.80 7.75 8.64
CA ARG A 87 -6.24 7.79 8.36
C ARG A 87 -6.76 9.22 8.26
N GLU A 88 -6.35 10.09 9.17
CA GLU A 88 -6.71 11.51 9.11
C GLU A 88 -6.09 12.17 7.88
N LYS A 89 -4.83 11.84 7.54
CA LYS A 89 -4.18 12.31 6.32
C LYS A 89 -4.98 11.90 5.07
N ALA A 90 -5.42 10.66 4.97
CA ALA A 90 -6.24 10.19 3.86
C ALA A 90 -7.54 11.01 3.73
N LEU A 91 -8.26 11.24 4.84
CA LEU A 91 -9.49 12.03 4.83
C LEU A 91 -9.27 13.50 4.48
N SER A 92 -8.13 14.08 4.89
CA SER A 92 -7.82 15.49 4.62
C SER A 92 -7.64 15.82 3.14
N LYS A 93 -7.24 14.83 2.33
CA LYS A 93 -7.05 14.97 0.87
C LYS A 93 -8.23 14.43 0.06
N ALA A 94 -9.24 13.87 0.69
CA ALA A 94 -10.41 13.28 0.05
C ALA A 94 -11.43 14.32 -0.50
N TRP A 95 -11.19 15.63 -0.31
CA TRP A 95 -12.13 16.68 -0.70
C TRP A 95 -11.48 17.87 -1.40
N PHE A 96 -10.84 17.66 -2.55
CA PHE A 96 -10.65 18.70 -3.59
C PHE A 96 -10.38 18.07 -4.96
N LYS A 97 -11.37 17.41 -5.57
CA LYS A 97 -11.56 17.35 -7.04
C LYS A 97 -13.02 17.11 -7.36
#